data_AF-A0A2E4HME9-F1
#
_entry.id   AF-A0A2E4HME9-F1
#
_cell.length_a   1.000
_cell.length_b   1.000
_cell.length_c   1.000
_cell.angle_alpha   90.00
_cell.angle_beta   90.00
_cell.angle_gamma   90.00
#
_symmetry.space_group_name_H-M   'P 1'
#
loop_
_entity.id
_entity.type
_entity.pdbx_description
1 polymer ?
#
loop_
_entity_poly.entity_id
_entity_poly.type
_entity_poly.pdbx_seq_one_letter_code
_entity_poly.pdbx_strand_id
1 'polypeptide(L)'
;MAVMEKYRGPEKQYPKVEKKYLIRLLIGLIIITGGVLSVNVNVALSRSTVMVPGADPGAGPEEISSGIEISTVLPTLFFITGSFVNVWAIYRYRDDYAEIKETEPRPEMLFVLAGLVATIIAFAIGFYIAF
;
A
#
# COMPACT_ATOMS: atom_id res chain seq x y z
N MET A 1 24.52 -12.15 35.27
CA MET A 1 25.25 -11.71 34.07
C MET A 1 24.39 -12.02 32.87
N ALA A 2 23.83 -11.01 32.23
CA ALA A 2 23.01 -11.20 31.04
C ALA A 2 23.90 -11.78 29.92
N VAL A 3 23.45 -12.88 29.33
CA VAL A 3 24.06 -13.49 28.16
C VAL A 3 23.92 -12.47 27.03
N MET A 4 24.99 -11.71 26.74
CA MET A 4 25.06 -10.92 25.51
C MET A 4 25.03 -11.91 24.36
N GLU A 5 23.91 -11.96 23.64
CA GLU A 5 23.76 -12.80 22.45
C GLU A 5 24.92 -12.51 21.50
N LYS A 6 25.68 -13.57 21.23
CA LYS A 6 26.85 -13.60 20.35
C LYS A 6 26.61 -12.75 19.11
N TYR A 7 27.50 -11.76 18.94
CA TYR A 7 27.84 -11.09 17.70
C TYR A 7 27.91 -12.11 16.56
N ARG A 8 26.80 -12.28 15.83
CA ARG A 8 26.70 -13.15 14.65
C ARG A 8 27.35 -12.38 13.50
N GLY A 9 28.46 -12.89 12.99
CA GLY A 9 29.36 -12.16 12.07
C GLY A 9 28.70 -11.42 10.90
N PRO A 10 29.44 -10.45 10.32
CA PRO A 10 28.94 -9.36 9.47
C PRO A 10 28.20 -9.80 8.20
N GLU A 11 28.67 -10.83 7.49
CA GLU A 11 28.05 -11.27 6.22
C GLU A 11 26.63 -11.84 6.37
N LYS A 12 26.29 -12.44 7.51
CA LYS A 12 24.96 -13.05 7.73
C LYS A 12 23.89 -12.05 8.16
N GLN A 13 24.25 -10.78 8.35
CA GLN A 13 23.33 -9.73 8.78
C GLN A 13 22.62 -9.04 7.59
N TYR A 14 23.33 -8.85 6.47
CA TYR A 14 22.75 -8.23 5.26
C TYR A 14 21.48 -8.90 4.74
N PRO A 15 21.42 -10.24 4.55
CA PRO A 15 20.21 -10.89 4.06
C PRO A 15 19.00 -10.72 5.00
N LYS A 16 19.26 -10.56 6.31
CA LYS A 16 18.18 -10.32 7.29
C LYS A 16 17.65 -8.89 7.19
N VAL A 17 18.52 -7.90 7.01
CA VAL A 17 18.13 -6.49 6.84
C VAL A 17 17.38 -6.32 5.51
N GLU A 18 17.90 -6.87 4.42
CA GLU A 18 17.26 -6.87 3.09
C GLU A 18 15.88 -7.56 3.14
N LYS A 19 15.76 -8.71 3.80
CA LYS A 19 14.47 -9.40 3.96
C LYS A 19 13.47 -8.58 4.78
N LYS A 20 13.90 -7.96 5.88
CA LYS A 20 13.03 -7.06 6.68
C LYS A 20 12.57 -5.87 5.84
N TYR A 21 13.46 -5.29 5.05
CA TYR A 21 13.14 -4.19 4.15
C TYR A 21 12.10 -4.59 3.11
N LEU A 22 12.31 -5.72 2.41
CA LEU A 22 11.37 -6.25 1.43
C LEU A 22 9.99 -6.51 2.04
N ILE A 23 9.92 -7.11 3.24
CA ILE A 23 8.64 -7.35 3.93
C ILE A 23 7.95 -6.02 4.24
N ARG A 24 8.66 -5.02 4.76
CA ARG A 24 8.11 -3.69 5.07
C ARG A 24 7.58 -2.99 3.82
N LEU A 25 8.33 -3.04 2.71
CA LEU A 25 7.88 -2.52 1.41
C LEU A 25 6.64 -3.25 0.89
N LEU A 26 6.61 -4.58 0.97
CA LEU A 26 5.45 -5.37 0.53
C LEU A 26 4.19 -5.00 1.31
N ILE A 27 4.31 -4.75 2.62
CA ILE A 27 3.17 -4.29 3.44
C ILE A 27 2.62 -2.97 2.90
N GLY A 28 3.47 -1.98 2.62
CA GLY A 28 3.00 -0.70 2.07
C GLY A 28 2.40 -0.84 0.67
N LEU A 29 2.97 -1.70 -0.19
CA LEU A 29 2.40 -2.02 -1.51
C LEU A 29 1.02 -2.69 -1.41
N ILE A 30 0.82 -3.59 -0.45
CA ILE A 30 -0.49 -4.21 -0.21
C ILE A 30 -1.52 -3.17 0.24
N ILE A 31 -1.13 -2.23 1.10
CA ILE A 31 -2.00 -1.13 1.55
C ILE A 31 -2.41 -0.26 0.35
N ILE A 32 -1.47 0.13 -0.51
CA ILE A 32 -1.75 0.88 -1.75
C ILE A 32 -2.76 0.12 -2.63
N THR A 33 -2.53 -1.19 -2.81
CA THR A 33 -3.42 -2.05 -3.61
C THR A 33 -4.83 -2.15 -3.01
N GLY A 34 -4.95 -2.16 -1.68
CA GLY A 34 -6.23 -2.09 -0.97
C GLY A 34 -7.05 -0.85 -1.33
N GLY A 35 -6.38 0.28 -1.55
CA GLY A 35 -7.01 1.51 -2.05
C GLY A 35 -7.70 1.32 -3.40
N VAL A 36 -7.04 0.63 -4.33
CA VAL A 36 -7.58 0.32 -5.66
C VAL A 36 -8.84 -0.55 -5.57
N LEU A 37 -8.82 -1.59 -4.74
CA LEU A 37 -9.98 -2.45 -4.53
C LEU A 37 -11.17 -1.68 -3.95
N SER A 38 -10.91 -0.70 -3.08
CA SER A 38 -11.98 0.13 -2.49
C SER A 38 -12.72 0.99 -3.54
N VAL A 39 -12.05 1.42 -4.60
CA VAL A 39 -12.69 2.16 -5.71
C VAL A 39 -13.66 1.26 -6.46
N ASN A 40 -13.24 0.05 -6.81
CA ASN A 40 -14.09 -0.90 -7.55
C ASN A 40 -15.39 -1.23 -6.81
N VAL A 41 -15.33 -1.36 -5.47
CA VAL A 41 -16.52 -1.58 -4.64
C VAL A 41 -17.44 -0.35 -4.67
N ASN A 42 -16.90 0.87 -4.56
CA ASN A 42 -17.71 2.09 -4.63
C ASN A 42 -18.36 2.27 -6.01
N VAL A 43 -17.65 1.97 -7.10
CA VAL A 43 -18.21 2.01 -8.46
C VAL A 43 -19.33 0.97 -8.64
N ALA A 44 -19.15 -0.24 -8.12
CA ALA A 44 -20.17 -1.28 -8.19
C ALA A 44 -21.45 -0.88 -7.42
N LEU A 45 -21.31 -0.27 -6.25
CA LEU A 45 -22.43 0.22 -5.44
C LEU A 45 -23.12 1.43 -6.11
N SER A 46 -22.34 2.35 -6.67
CA SER A 46 -22.85 3.53 -7.39
C SER A 46 -23.67 3.15 -8.64
N ARG A 47 -23.30 2.07 -9.33
CA ARG A 47 -24.02 1.57 -10.50
C ARG A 47 -25.24 0.69 -10.18
N SER A 48 -25.47 0.36 -8.91
CA SER A 48 -26.64 -0.44 -8.53
C SER A 48 -27.93 0.36 -8.69
N THR A 49 -28.96 -0.26 -9.26
CA THR A 49 -30.32 0.28 -9.31
C THR A 49 -31.13 -0.29 -8.14
N VAL A 50 -32.04 0.51 -7.60
CA VAL A 50 -32.94 0.14 -6.52
C VAL A 50 -34.36 0.22 -7.05
N MET A 51 -35.15 -0.84 -6.79
CA MET A 51 -36.57 -0.86 -7.10
C MET A 51 -37.33 -0.06 -6.06
N VAL A 52 -38.02 1.00 -6.49
CA VAL A 52 -38.93 1.77 -5.65
C VAL A 52 -40.37 1.61 -6.15
N PRO A 53 -41.38 1.79 -5.26
CA PRO A 53 -42.76 1.92 -5.70
C PRO A 53 -42.87 3.05 -6.73
N GLY A 54 -43.54 2.79 -7.84
CA GLY A 54 -43.75 3.81 -8.89
C GLY A 54 -44.49 5.03 -8.33
N ALA A 55 -44.26 6.19 -8.94
CA ALA A 55 -44.76 7.48 -8.46
C ALA A 55 -46.29 7.54 -8.27
N ASP A 56 -47.05 6.72 -9.01
CA ASP A 56 -48.51 6.67 -8.97
C ASP A 56 -49.07 5.38 -8.34
N PRO A 57 -50.20 5.44 -7.62
CA PRO A 57 -50.87 4.25 -7.09
C PRO A 57 -51.28 3.30 -8.23
N GLY A 58 -50.62 2.15 -8.33
CA GLY A 58 -50.85 1.15 -9.38
C GLY A 58 -49.81 1.16 -10.51
N ALA A 59 -48.88 2.11 -10.51
CA ALA A 59 -47.68 2.00 -11.33
C ALA A 59 -46.79 0.86 -10.80
N GLY A 60 -46.27 0.03 -11.72
CA GLY A 60 -45.30 -1.00 -11.37
C GLY A 60 -44.04 -0.40 -10.74
N PRO A 61 -43.21 -1.22 -10.07
CA PRO A 61 -41.97 -0.73 -9.47
C PRO A 61 -41.03 -0.13 -10.53
N GLU A 62 -40.37 0.97 -10.16
CA GLU A 62 -39.49 1.75 -11.02
C GLU A 62 -38.03 1.57 -10.56
N GLU A 63 -37.12 1.37 -11.51
CA GLU A 63 -35.68 1.31 -11.22
C GLU A 63 -35.10 2.71 -11.16
N ILE A 64 -34.70 3.15 -9.98
CA ILE A 64 -33.91 4.37 -9.80
C ILE A 64 -32.46 4.04 -9.51
N SER A 65 -31.54 4.87 -10.01
CA SER A 65 -30.12 4.79 -9.63
C SER A 65 -29.98 4.99 -8.12
N SER A 66 -29.12 4.21 -7.47
CA SER A 66 -28.92 4.25 -6.01
C SER A 66 -28.47 5.59 -5.46
N GLY A 67 -28.04 6.54 -6.31
CA GLY A 67 -27.58 7.87 -5.90
C GLY A 67 -26.32 7.84 -5.04
N ILE A 68 -25.64 6.69 -4.92
CA ILE A 68 -24.41 6.55 -4.13
C ILE A 68 -23.28 7.26 -4.89
N GLU A 69 -22.81 8.37 -4.33
CA GLU A 69 -21.63 9.08 -4.81
C GLU A 69 -20.37 8.22 -4.63
N ILE A 70 -19.50 8.21 -5.65
CA ILE A 70 -18.21 7.52 -5.57
C ILE A 70 -17.32 8.31 -4.61
N SER A 71 -17.12 7.79 -3.39
CA SER A 71 -16.26 8.41 -2.40
C SER A 71 -14.78 8.17 -2.69
N THR A 72 -14.02 9.26 -2.87
CA THR A 72 -12.56 9.23 -3.09
C THR A 72 -11.76 9.23 -1.78
N VAL A 73 -12.42 9.38 -0.63
CA VAL A 73 -11.77 9.50 0.68
C VAL A 73 -11.04 8.22 1.06
N LEU A 74 -11.72 7.06 0.94
CA LEU A 74 -11.13 5.78 1.34
C LEU A 74 -9.90 5.42 0.48
N PRO A 75 -9.96 5.48 -0.87
CA PRO A 75 -8.79 5.28 -1.72
C PRO A 75 -7.63 6.22 -1.37
N THR A 76 -7.93 7.50 -1.13
CA THR A 76 -6.92 8.51 -0.78
C THR A 76 -6.20 8.16 0.53
N LEU A 77 -6.93 7.70 1.55
CA LEU A 77 -6.33 7.26 2.80
C LEU A 77 -5.39 6.07 2.60
N PHE A 78 -5.79 5.06 1.83
CA PHE A 78 -4.93 3.93 1.50
C PHE A 78 -3.64 4.36 0.77
N PHE A 79 -3.77 5.29 -0.19
CA PHE A 79 -2.61 5.82 -0.91
C PHE A 79 -1.65 6.58 0.02
N ILE A 80 -2.16 7.43 0.91
CA ILE A 80 -1.33 8.18 1.87
C ILE A 80 -0.66 7.23 2.85
N THR A 81 -1.41 6.33 3.48
CA THR A 81 -0.88 5.40 4.48
C THR A 81 0.15 4.45 3.86
N GLY A 82 -0.14 3.89 2.69
CA GLY A 82 0.80 2.99 2.01
C GLY A 82 2.08 3.69 1.56
N SER A 83 1.98 4.93 1.09
CA SER A 83 3.15 5.77 0.75
C SER A 83 4.01 6.05 1.98
N PHE A 84 3.38 6.41 3.10
CA PHE A 84 4.08 6.63 4.37
C PHE A 84 4.82 5.38 4.84
N VAL A 85 4.17 4.21 4.78
CA VAL A 85 4.78 2.92 5.15
C VAL A 85 6.01 2.62 4.29
N ASN A 86 5.96 2.86 2.98
CA ASN A 86 7.10 2.63 2.09
C ASN A 86 8.25 3.60 2.34
N VAL A 87 7.97 4.89 2.56
CA VAL A 87 8.99 5.89 2.94
C VAL A 87 9.63 5.51 4.28
N TRP A 88 8.83 5.12 5.25
CA TRP A 88 9.32 4.66 6.56
C TRP A 88 10.17 3.38 6.42
N ALA A 89 9.77 2.43 5.56
CA ALA A 89 10.54 1.23 5.28
C ALA A 89 11.92 1.56 4.70
N ILE A 90 12.00 2.52 3.78
CA ILE A 90 13.24 3.03 3.20
C ILE A 90 14.10 3.66 4.30
N TYR A 91 13.54 4.57 5.10
CA TYR A 91 14.27 5.22 6.19
C TYR A 91 14.86 4.18 7.16
N ARG A 92 14.04 3.20 7.57
CA ARG A 92 14.48 2.15 8.48
C ARG A 92 15.51 1.21 7.87
N TYR A 93 15.45 0.94 6.57
CA TYR A 93 16.50 0.20 5.87
C TYR A 93 17.82 0.95 5.91
N ARG A 94 17.82 2.27 5.68
CA ARG A 94 19.04 3.08 5.74
C ARG A 94 19.65 3.09 7.14
N ASP A 95 18.84 3.20 8.18
CA ASP A 95 19.29 3.09 9.57
C ASP A 95 19.89 1.70 9.85
N ASP A 96 19.12 0.63 9.60
CA ASP A 96 19.54 -0.75 9.84
C ASP A 96 20.79 -1.11 8.99
N TYR A 97 20.97 -0.47 7.84
CA TYR A 97 22.12 -0.62 6.94
C TYR A 97 23.35 0.16 7.45
N ALA A 98 23.15 1.39 7.95
CA ALA A 98 24.23 2.21 8.51
C ALA A 98 24.89 1.57 9.73
N GLU A 99 24.14 0.77 10.51
CA GLU A 99 24.66 -0.02 11.63
C GLU A 99 25.62 -1.14 11.20
N ILE A 100 25.53 -1.63 9.95
CA ILE A 100 26.28 -2.80 9.47
C ILE A 100 27.28 -2.48 8.34
N LYS A 101 27.26 -1.27 7.79
CA LYS A 101 28.08 -0.88 6.62
C LYS A 101 29.60 -0.87 6.86
N GLU A 102 30.05 -0.87 8.11
CA GLU A 102 31.48 -0.76 8.46
C GLU A 102 32.29 -1.98 8.04
N THR A 103 31.65 -3.12 7.77
CA THR A 103 32.35 -4.39 7.49
C THR A 103 32.42 -4.73 6.00
N GLU A 104 31.47 -4.29 5.18
CA GLU A 104 31.47 -4.48 3.72
C GLU A 104 30.49 -3.50 3.05
N PRO A 105 30.92 -2.53 2.24
CA PRO A 105 30.01 -1.61 1.56
C PRO A 105 29.27 -2.34 0.43
N ARG A 106 27.99 -2.64 0.65
CA ARG A 106 27.01 -3.01 -0.37
C ARG A 106 26.34 -1.77 -0.98
N PRO A 107 25.71 -1.88 -2.16
CA PRO A 107 25.04 -0.74 -2.79
C PRO A 107 23.67 -0.44 -2.13
N GLU A 108 23.66 0.24 -0.98
CA GLU A 108 22.46 0.77 -0.29
C GLU A 108 21.51 1.46 -1.28
N MET A 109 22.07 2.29 -2.16
CA MET A 109 21.33 3.11 -3.12
C MET A 109 20.50 2.28 -4.09
N LEU A 110 20.94 1.07 -4.48
CA LEU A 110 20.20 0.23 -5.41
C LEU A 110 18.90 -0.27 -4.78
N PHE A 111 18.95 -0.69 -3.51
CA PHE A 111 17.76 -1.15 -2.81
C PHE A 111 16.78 -0.01 -2.52
N VAL A 112 17.30 1.16 -2.12
CA VAL A 112 16.50 2.37 -1.92
C VAL A 112 15.79 2.78 -3.22
N LEU A 113 16.52 2.83 -4.34
CA LEU A 113 15.96 3.16 -5.66
C LEU A 113 14.92 2.12 -6.09
N ALA A 114 15.19 0.83 -5.90
CA ALA A 114 14.24 -0.22 -6.23
C ALA A 114 12.92 -0.07 -5.44
N GLY A 115 13.00 0.24 -4.14
CA GLY A 115 11.82 0.50 -3.31
C GLY A 115 11.05 1.76 -3.73
N LEU A 116 11.76 2.84 -4.07
CA LEU A 116 11.14 4.06 -4.58
C LEU A 116 10.41 3.81 -5.90
N VAL A 117 11.09 3.17 -6.87
CA VAL A 117 10.51 2.85 -8.18
C VAL A 117 9.30 1.94 -8.01
N ALA A 118 9.37 0.90 -7.17
CA ALA A 118 8.24 0.03 -6.90
C ALA A 118 7.05 0.79 -6.30
N THR A 119 7.31 1.73 -5.39
CA THR A 119 6.26 2.56 -4.77
C THR A 119 5.62 3.49 -5.80
N ILE A 120 6.42 4.16 -6.63
CA ILE A 120 5.92 5.07 -7.68
C ILE A 120 5.09 4.29 -8.70
N ILE A 121 5.54 3.12 -9.13
CA ILE A 121 4.78 2.28 -10.06
C ILE A 121 3.45 1.86 -9.44
N ALA A 122 3.45 1.38 -8.20
CA ALA A 122 2.22 0.99 -7.51
C ALA A 122 1.26 2.16 -7.34
N PHE A 123 1.77 3.35 -7.02
CA PHE A 123 0.98 4.56 -6.92
C PHE A 123 0.41 4.98 -8.28
N ALA A 124 1.20 4.95 -9.35
CA ALA A 124 0.76 5.31 -10.71
C ALA A 124 -0.30 4.34 -11.24
N ILE A 125 -0.10 3.04 -11.06
CA ILE A 125 -1.10 2.01 -11.38
C ILE A 125 -2.36 2.25 -10.56
N GLY A 126 -2.20 2.48 -9.25
CA GLY A 126 -3.31 2.71 -8.37
C GLY A 126 -4.12 3.95 -8.75
N PHE A 127 -3.44 5.05 -9.08
CA PHE A 127 -4.06 6.28 -9.54
C PHE A 127 -4.84 6.07 -10.86
N TYR A 128 -4.23 5.43 -11.85
CA TYR A 128 -4.85 5.17 -13.16
C TYR A 128 -6.09 4.24 -13.08
N ILE A 129 -6.13 3.32 -12.11
CA ILE A 129 -7.29 2.44 -11.92
C ILE A 129 -8.36 3.14 -11.06
N ALA A 130 -7.94 3.99 -10.12
CA ALA A 130 -8.81 4.65 -9.16
C ALA A 130 -9.53 5.90 -9.70
N PHE A 131 -8.94 6.57 -10.68
CA PHE A 131 -9.38 7.86 -11.23
C PHE A 131 -9.34 7.81 -12.76
#